data_AF-A0A847EQG7-F1
#
_entry.id   AF-A0A847EQG7-F1
#
_cell.length_a   1.000
_cell.length_b   1.000
_cell.length_c   1.000
_cell.angle_alpha   90.00
_cell.angle_beta   90.00
_cell.angle_gamma   90.00
#
_symmetry.space_group_name_H-M   'P 1'
#
loop_
_entity.id
_entity.type
_entity.pdbx_description
1 polymer ?
#
loop_
_entity_poly.entity_id
_entity_poly.type
_entity_poly.pdbx_seq_one_letter_code
_entity_poly.pdbx_strand_id
1 'polypeptide(L)'
;MNRALIAAAVGALALTGCATYSATPAQTPGEAPPTEPAAILWPATPYDCSTLAGEADKPAELPDGAGRVTLCNEPGHEIHQLPPPDALVDDPAAVVAAYNAGEHANLAAMACTADLGPAYRLVIEYPEGEVVQLRGELYGCRVVGDKLGAQDVLDVFATVLRTQRETQPVVVDDPLAGASCTSLLGSGSWLPALMSDTIAGFRCTGDASEPTVIRDADWATLRDDHTARVEPGNRTEAEITACEQTVGDVLTGVNAAGERVALHGMCGVFEGWSDGQAWVWRPGPEASELLGLSGWPHG
;
A
#
# COMPACT_ATOMS: atom_id res chain seq x y z
N MET A 1 8.62 -69.37 -4.09
CA MET A 1 8.49 -70.11 -2.81
C MET A 1 7.11 -70.75 -2.75
N ASN A 2 7.10 -72.07 -2.60
CA ASN A 2 5.92 -72.92 -2.46
C ASN A 2 5.06 -72.53 -1.26
N ARG A 3 3.73 -72.67 -1.38
CA ARG A 3 2.95 -73.69 -0.63
C ARG A 3 1.45 -73.60 -0.95
N ALA A 4 0.94 -74.70 -1.51
CA ALA A 4 -0.46 -75.10 -1.50
C ALA A 4 -0.84 -75.77 -0.16
N LEU A 5 -2.13 -75.78 0.19
CA LEU A 5 -2.88 -76.65 1.13
C LEU A 5 -4.36 -76.18 1.01
N ILE A 6 -5.36 -76.87 0.44
CA ILE A 6 -6.02 -78.18 0.67
C ILE A 6 -6.75 -78.34 2.03
N ALA A 7 -8.07 -78.10 1.96
CA ALA A 7 -9.23 -78.91 2.40
C ALA A 7 -9.71 -79.05 3.86
N ALA A 8 -11.06 -79.21 3.91
CA ALA A 8 -11.92 -79.95 4.86
C ALA A 8 -12.26 -79.26 6.21
N ALA A 9 -13.45 -79.37 6.81
CA ALA A 9 -14.78 -79.89 6.47
C ALA A 9 -15.74 -79.62 7.67
N VAL A 10 -17.03 -79.92 7.47
CA VAL A 10 -18.07 -80.33 8.47
C VAL A 10 -18.84 -79.24 9.23
N GLY A 11 -20.17 -79.37 9.19
CA GLY A 11 -21.02 -78.98 10.32
C GLY A 11 -22.43 -78.53 9.96
N ALA A 12 -23.31 -79.44 9.57
CA ALA A 12 -24.74 -79.21 9.62
C ALA A 12 -25.26 -79.48 11.05
N LEU A 13 -25.89 -78.49 11.67
CA LEU A 13 -26.79 -78.67 12.81
C LEU A 13 -27.96 -77.70 12.66
N ALA A 14 -29.15 -78.24 12.40
CA ALA A 14 -30.42 -77.57 12.61
C ALA A 14 -30.81 -77.72 14.08
N LEU A 15 -31.41 -76.69 14.69
CA LEU A 15 -32.43 -76.79 15.76
C LEU A 15 -32.99 -75.39 16.13
N THR A 16 -34.30 -75.25 15.94
CA THR A 16 -35.30 -74.59 16.82
C THR A 16 -35.06 -73.17 17.38
N GLY A 17 -35.82 -72.21 16.83
CA GLY A 17 -36.86 -71.44 17.54
C GLY A 17 -36.48 -70.54 18.72
N CYS A 18 -36.64 -69.22 18.54
CA CYS A 18 -37.31 -68.32 19.49
C CYS A 18 -37.62 -66.99 18.78
N ALA A 19 -38.89 -66.61 18.79
CA ALA A 19 -39.34 -65.32 18.29
C ALA A 19 -38.84 -64.20 19.22
N THR A 20 -38.02 -63.29 18.71
CA THR A 20 -37.74 -62.01 19.33
C THR A 20 -38.21 -60.91 18.40
N TYR A 21 -39.26 -60.20 18.83
CA TYR A 21 -39.66 -58.91 18.28
C TYR A 21 -38.44 -57.98 18.32
N SER A 22 -37.86 -57.69 17.17
CA SER A 22 -36.89 -56.60 17.04
C SER A 22 -37.66 -55.32 16.86
N ALA A 23 -37.77 -54.52 17.93
CA ALA A 23 -38.20 -53.15 17.83
C ALA A 23 -37.17 -52.39 16.97
N THR A 24 -37.62 -51.82 15.85
CA THR A 24 -36.83 -50.89 15.05
C THR A 24 -36.46 -49.69 15.94
N PRO A 25 -35.17 -49.35 16.12
CA PRO A 25 -34.82 -48.13 16.81
C PRO A 25 -35.36 -46.96 16.00
N ALA A 26 -36.09 -46.04 16.65
CA ALA A 26 -36.44 -44.77 16.05
C ALA A 26 -35.15 -44.05 15.63
N GLN A 27 -35.01 -43.77 14.34
CA GLN A 27 -33.95 -42.93 13.82
C GLN A 27 -34.19 -41.51 14.37
N THR A 28 -33.34 -41.08 15.29
CA THR A 28 -33.21 -39.66 15.62
C THR A 28 -32.88 -38.92 14.32
N PRO A 29 -33.60 -37.84 13.95
CA PRO A 29 -33.20 -37.01 12.82
C PRO A 29 -31.75 -36.58 13.02
N GLY A 30 -30.86 -37.04 12.14
CA GLY A 30 -29.48 -36.62 12.14
C GLY A 30 -29.42 -35.11 11.96
N GLU A 31 -28.72 -34.45 12.88
CA GLU A 31 -28.39 -33.04 12.77
C GLU A 31 -27.77 -32.79 11.39
N ALA A 32 -28.32 -31.81 10.65
CA ALA A 32 -27.79 -31.45 9.35
C ALA A 32 -26.30 -31.11 9.52
N PRO A 33 -25.42 -31.57 8.61
CA PRO A 33 -24.01 -31.19 8.67
C PRO A 33 -23.91 -29.65 8.72
N PRO A 34 -22.97 -29.08 9.50
CA PRO A 34 -22.84 -27.64 9.62
C PRO A 34 -22.73 -27.05 8.23
N THR A 35 -23.67 -26.17 7.88
CA THR A 35 -23.63 -25.41 6.64
C THR A 35 -22.32 -24.63 6.64
N GLU A 36 -21.43 -24.95 5.71
CA GLU A 36 -20.23 -24.16 5.47
C GLU A 36 -20.66 -22.70 5.24
N PRO A 37 -20.08 -21.72 5.96
CA PRO A 37 -20.45 -20.32 5.79
C PRO A 37 -20.36 -19.98 4.30
N ALA A 38 -21.42 -19.35 3.76
CA ALA A 38 -21.39 -18.91 2.38
C ALA A 38 -20.15 -18.00 2.18
N ALA A 39 -19.34 -18.30 1.16
CA ALA A 39 -18.20 -17.46 0.83
C ALA A 39 -18.70 -16.03 0.59
N ILE A 40 -18.15 -15.07 1.33
CA ILE A 40 -18.47 -13.66 1.16
C ILE A 40 -17.96 -13.25 -0.22
N LEU A 41 -18.89 -12.88 -1.11
CA LEU A 41 -18.56 -12.42 -2.46
C LEU A 41 -18.27 -10.93 -2.41
N TRP A 42 -16.98 -10.61 -2.36
CA TRP A 42 -16.52 -9.24 -2.52
C TRP A 42 -16.59 -8.81 -3.98
N PRO A 43 -16.88 -7.53 -4.29
CA PRO A 43 -16.74 -6.98 -5.64
C PRO A 43 -15.33 -7.24 -6.18
N ALA A 44 -15.15 -7.45 -7.49
CA ALA A 44 -13.79 -7.68 -8.03
C ALA A 44 -12.89 -6.44 -7.94
N THR A 45 -13.49 -5.24 -7.89
CA THR A 45 -12.77 -3.96 -7.86
C THR A 45 -12.65 -3.43 -6.42
N PRO A 46 -11.54 -2.74 -6.09
CA PRO A 46 -11.43 -1.92 -4.88
C PRO A 46 -12.53 -0.86 -4.77
N TYR A 47 -12.66 -0.27 -3.59
CA TYR A 47 -13.58 0.84 -3.37
C TYR A 47 -13.25 2.02 -4.30
N ASP A 48 -14.27 2.60 -4.93
CA ASP A 48 -14.11 3.77 -5.81
C ASP A 48 -13.97 5.06 -4.97
N CYS A 49 -12.73 5.51 -4.77
CA CYS A 49 -12.42 6.74 -4.04
C CYS A 49 -13.11 7.99 -4.60
N SER A 50 -13.57 8.00 -5.86
CA SER A 50 -14.31 9.14 -6.43
C SER A 50 -15.72 9.28 -5.85
N THR A 51 -16.22 8.22 -5.20
CA THR A 51 -17.53 8.20 -4.53
C THR A 51 -17.48 8.61 -3.06
N LEU A 52 -16.29 8.95 -2.54
CA LEU A 52 -16.13 9.45 -1.19
C LEU A 52 -17.02 10.68 -0.96
N ALA A 53 -17.91 10.58 0.02
CA ALA A 53 -18.83 11.63 0.38
C ALA A 53 -19.11 11.59 1.88
N GLY A 54 -19.43 12.76 2.45
CA GLY A 54 -19.83 12.90 3.84
C GLY A 54 -18.67 13.03 4.83
N GLU A 55 -19.04 13.17 6.11
CA GLU A 55 -18.08 13.23 7.21
C GLU A 55 -17.43 11.86 7.43
N ALA A 56 -16.19 11.87 7.95
CA ALA A 56 -15.51 10.65 8.37
C ALA A 56 -16.12 10.07 9.63
N ASP A 57 -16.13 8.75 9.68
CA ASP A 57 -16.47 7.99 10.88
C ASP A 57 -15.38 8.19 11.93
N LYS A 58 -15.82 8.18 13.19
CA LYS A 58 -14.97 8.31 14.38
C LYS A 58 -15.35 7.26 15.42
N PRO A 59 -15.33 5.95 15.05
CA PRO A 59 -15.77 4.89 15.95
C PRO A 59 -14.74 4.73 17.07
N ALA A 60 -15.19 4.56 18.32
CA ALA A 60 -14.27 4.33 19.44
C ALA A 60 -13.40 3.08 19.24
N GLU A 61 -13.98 2.06 18.60
CA GLU A 61 -13.32 0.83 18.18
C GLU A 61 -13.90 0.39 16.83
N LEU A 62 -13.04 -0.15 15.98
CA LEU A 62 -13.44 -0.86 14.77
C LEU A 62 -13.79 -2.31 15.11
N PRO A 63 -14.88 -2.87 14.56
CA PRO A 63 -15.16 -4.29 14.72
C PRO A 63 -14.10 -5.15 14.01
N ASP A 64 -13.96 -6.39 14.50
CA ASP A 64 -13.19 -7.43 13.81
C ASP A 64 -13.86 -7.81 12.48
N GLY A 65 -13.12 -8.53 11.63
CA GLY A 65 -13.68 -9.12 10.41
C GLY A 65 -13.72 -8.19 9.21
N ALA A 66 -12.94 -7.11 9.21
CA ALA A 66 -12.69 -6.32 8.00
C ALA A 66 -12.20 -7.25 6.88
N GLY A 67 -12.72 -7.07 5.67
CA GLY A 67 -12.31 -7.87 4.51
C GLY A 67 -11.46 -7.12 3.50
N ARG A 68 -11.57 -5.78 3.47
CA ARG A 68 -10.74 -4.93 2.61
C ARG A 68 -10.44 -3.59 3.26
N VAL A 69 -9.28 -3.04 2.92
CA VAL A 69 -8.93 -1.65 3.22
C VAL A 69 -8.44 -0.96 1.95
N THR A 70 -9.07 0.14 1.59
CA THR A 70 -8.68 1.01 0.48
C THR A 70 -8.16 2.34 1.01
N LEU A 71 -7.02 2.80 0.52
CA LEU A 71 -6.47 4.12 0.84
C LEU A 71 -6.88 5.12 -0.25
N CYS A 72 -7.44 6.25 0.17
CA CYS A 72 -7.89 7.32 -0.71
C CYS A 72 -7.35 8.67 -0.24
N ASN A 73 -7.32 9.66 -1.13
CA ASN A 73 -7.12 11.05 -0.74
C ASN A 73 -8.35 11.57 0.00
N GLU A 74 -8.15 12.40 1.03
CA GLU A 74 -9.25 13.16 1.63
C GLU A 74 -9.75 14.22 0.61
N PRO A 75 -11.06 14.28 0.33
CA PRO A 75 -11.62 15.29 -0.57
C PRO A 75 -11.37 16.72 -0.06
N GLY A 76 -11.04 17.64 -0.98
CA GLY A 76 -10.92 19.07 -0.68
C GLY A 76 -9.59 19.52 -0.06
N HIS A 77 -8.57 18.65 0.02
CA HIS A 77 -7.21 19.04 0.40
C HIS A 77 -6.36 19.40 -0.80
N GLU A 78 -5.49 20.39 -0.68
CA GLU A 78 -4.65 20.90 -1.79
C GLU A 78 -3.45 20.00 -2.09
N ILE A 79 -2.95 19.27 -1.10
CA ILE A 79 -1.84 18.33 -1.24
C ILE A 79 -2.42 16.94 -1.51
N HIS A 80 -2.33 16.51 -2.76
CA HIS A 80 -2.71 15.16 -3.17
C HIS A 80 -1.46 14.29 -3.30
N GLN A 81 -1.50 13.11 -2.70
CA GLN A 81 -0.59 12.02 -3.02
C GLN A 81 -1.34 10.98 -3.85
N LEU A 82 -0.63 10.20 -4.67
CA LEU A 82 -1.28 9.12 -5.40
C LEU A 82 -1.61 7.96 -4.45
N PRO A 83 -2.88 7.55 -4.34
CA PRO A 83 -3.24 6.34 -3.62
C PRO A 83 -2.77 5.11 -4.40
N PRO A 84 -2.49 3.99 -3.70
CA PRO A 84 -2.38 2.69 -4.33
C PRO A 84 -3.58 2.38 -5.24
N PRO A 85 -3.36 1.73 -6.41
CA PRO A 85 -4.45 1.33 -7.29
C PRO A 85 -5.26 0.12 -6.78
N ASP A 86 -4.72 -0.60 -5.80
CA ASP A 86 -5.25 -1.83 -5.21
C ASP A 86 -5.64 -1.66 -3.73
N ALA A 87 -6.51 -2.55 -3.27
CA ALA A 87 -6.90 -2.64 -1.87
C ALA A 87 -6.06 -3.70 -1.14
N LEU A 88 -5.88 -3.50 0.17
CA LEU A 88 -5.39 -4.53 1.08
C LEU A 88 -6.50 -5.55 1.34
N VAL A 89 -6.23 -6.83 1.05
CA VAL A 89 -7.17 -7.96 1.18
C VAL A 89 -6.62 -9.13 2.01
N ASP A 90 -5.29 -9.28 2.09
CA ASP A 90 -4.69 -10.45 2.75
C ASP A 90 -4.70 -10.36 4.27
N ASP A 91 -4.42 -9.17 4.84
CA ASP A 91 -4.46 -8.94 6.29
C ASP A 91 -4.99 -7.53 6.65
N PRO A 92 -6.28 -7.26 6.33
CA PRO A 92 -6.95 -6.03 6.77
C PRO A 92 -7.08 -5.94 8.30
N ALA A 93 -7.01 -7.07 9.02
CA ALA A 93 -7.10 -7.12 10.47
C ALA A 93 -5.92 -6.42 11.15
N ALA A 94 -4.73 -6.39 10.55
CA ALA A 94 -3.59 -5.62 11.04
C ALA A 94 -3.91 -4.12 11.14
N VAL A 95 -4.61 -3.55 10.16
CA VAL A 95 -5.01 -2.13 10.16
C VAL A 95 -6.04 -1.85 11.25
N VAL A 96 -7.04 -2.73 11.39
CA VAL A 96 -8.05 -2.68 12.46
C VAL A 96 -7.39 -2.72 13.83
N ALA A 97 -6.44 -3.65 14.04
CA ALA A 97 -5.71 -3.79 15.29
C ALA A 97 -4.85 -2.56 15.59
N ALA A 98 -4.17 -2.00 14.59
CA ALA A 98 -3.37 -0.77 14.73
C ALA A 98 -4.24 0.42 15.15
N TYR A 99 -5.42 0.58 14.53
CA TYR A 99 -6.38 1.59 14.97
C TYR A 99 -6.83 1.34 16.40
N ASN A 100 -7.34 0.15 16.72
CA ASN A 100 -7.91 -0.15 18.04
C ASN A 100 -6.89 -0.01 19.18
N ALA A 101 -5.61 -0.29 18.92
CA ALA A 101 -4.52 -0.10 19.87
C ALA A 101 -4.20 1.38 20.16
N GLY A 102 -4.65 2.32 19.32
CA GLY A 102 -4.42 3.75 19.48
C GLY A 102 -5.14 4.34 20.69
N GLU A 103 -4.49 5.30 21.35
CA GLU A 103 -5.09 6.09 22.43
C GLU A 103 -6.14 7.06 21.87
N HIS A 104 -7.22 7.29 22.62
CA HIS A 104 -8.22 8.30 22.24
C HIS A 104 -7.62 9.71 22.26
N ALA A 105 -7.89 10.48 21.22
CA ALA A 105 -7.45 11.86 21.11
C ALA A 105 -8.29 12.77 22.02
N ASN A 106 -7.63 13.49 22.93
CA ASN A 106 -8.27 14.57 23.70
C ASN A 106 -8.05 15.92 23.01
N LEU A 107 -8.78 16.16 21.92
CA LEU A 107 -8.63 17.37 21.10
C LEU A 107 -8.82 18.66 21.90
N ALA A 108 -9.65 18.64 22.95
CA ALA A 108 -9.86 19.81 23.82
C ALA A 108 -8.63 20.17 24.68
N ALA A 109 -7.75 19.20 24.93
CA ALA A 109 -6.50 19.38 25.66
C ALA A 109 -5.28 19.53 24.75
N MET A 110 -5.44 19.36 23.43
CA MET A 110 -4.36 19.40 22.45
C MET A 110 -4.25 20.78 21.80
N ALA A 111 -3.03 21.30 21.71
CA ALA A 111 -2.73 22.47 20.90
C ALA A 111 -2.36 22.01 19.48
N CYS A 112 -3.37 21.76 18.65
CA CYS A 112 -3.16 21.41 17.25
C CYS A 112 -2.79 22.64 16.43
N THR A 113 -1.86 22.51 15.48
CA THR A 113 -1.66 23.53 14.46
C THR A 113 -2.83 23.47 13.47
N ALA A 114 -3.23 24.61 12.92
CA ALA A 114 -4.30 24.70 11.93
C ALA A 114 -3.87 24.20 10.54
N ASP A 115 -2.75 23.47 10.45
CA ASP A 115 -2.14 23.09 9.18
C ASP A 115 -3.01 22.08 8.45
N LEU A 116 -3.45 22.47 7.26
CA LEU A 116 -4.19 21.67 6.27
C LEU A 116 -3.29 20.63 5.59
N GLY A 117 -2.38 20.00 6.34
CA GLY A 117 -1.47 19.03 5.77
C GLY A 117 -2.20 17.78 5.26
N PRO A 118 -1.51 16.91 4.49
CA PRO A 118 -2.11 15.76 3.82
C PRO A 118 -2.96 14.93 4.78
N ALA A 119 -4.23 14.83 4.42
CA ALA A 119 -5.19 13.93 5.02
C ALA A 119 -5.53 12.82 4.02
N TYR A 120 -5.76 11.63 4.55
CA TYR A 120 -6.17 10.47 3.79
C TYR A 120 -7.48 9.91 4.34
N ARG A 121 -8.12 9.06 3.54
CA ARG A 121 -9.22 8.21 3.95
C ARG A 121 -8.81 6.75 3.87
N LEU A 122 -8.94 6.03 4.98
CA LEU A 122 -8.98 4.57 4.94
C LEU A 122 -10.45 4.14 4.89
N VAL A 123 -10.81 3.47 3.81
CA VAL A 123 -12.14 2.89 3.62
C VAL A 123 -12.03 1.41 3.95
N ILE A 124 -12.67 1.02 5.06
CA ILE A 124 -12.66 -0.33 5.59
C ILE A 124 -13.99 -0.97 5.25
N GLU A 125 -13.96 -2.01 4.44
CA GLU A 125 -15.15 -2.72 4.00
C GLU A 125 -15.30 -4.02 4.81
N TYR A 126 -16.50 -4.24 5.32
CA TYR A 126 -16.88 -5.41 6.12
C TYR A 126 -17.80 -6.34 5.33
N PRO A 127 -17.85 -7.64 5.70
CA PRO A 127 -18.83 -8.57 5.19
C PRO A 127 -20.24 -7.97 5.27
N GLU A 128 -21.10 -8.31 4.32
CA GLU A 128 -22.48 -7.80 4.23
C GLU A 128 -22.61 -6.31 3.80
N GLY A 129 -21.49 -5.64 3.48
CA GLY A 129 -21.48 -4.36 2.78
C GLY A 129 -21.43 -3.13 3.69
N GLU A 130 -21.19 -3.32 4.99
CA GLU A 130 -20.87 -2.22 5.89
C GLU A 130 -19.51 -1.60 5.51
N VAL A 131 -19.44 -0.27 5.56
CA VAL A 131 -18.24 0.51 5.21
C VAL A 131 -17.98 1.53 6.31
N VAL A 132 -16.75 1.54 6.82
CA VAL A 132 -16.26 2.56 7.76
C VAL A 132 -15.20 3.39 7.07
N GLN A 133 -15.32 4.72 7.14
CA GLN A 133 -14.37 5.65 6.52
C GLN A 133 -13.62 6.44 7.59
N LEU A 134 -12.38 6.06 7.85
CA LEU A 134 -11.52 6.79 8.79
C LEU A 134 -10.74 7.87 8.06
N ARG A 135 -10.85 9.10 8.55
CA ARG A 135 -9.94 10.18 8.14
C ARG A 135 -8.69 10.14 9.00
N GLY A 136 -7.53 10.08 8.36
CA GLY A 136 -6.23 10.28 8.98
C GLY A 136 -5.66 11.65 8.64
N GLU A 137 -5.08 12.33 9.61
CA GLU A 137 -4.40 13.61 9.46
C GLU A 137 -2.92 13.43 9.74
N LEU A 138 -2.03 13.71 8.80
CA LEU A 138 -0.57 13.58 9.03
C LEU A 138 0.07 14.84 9.64
N TYR A 139 -0.68 15.94 9.66
CA TYR A 139 -0.31 17.23 10.23
C TYR A 139 -1.41 17.71 11.18
N GLY A 140 -1.19 18.84 11.85
CA GLY A 140 -2.13 19.31 12.87
C GLY A 140 -2.19 18.38 14.07
N CYS A 141 -3.34 17.75 14.31
CA CYS A 141 -3.57 16.90 15.48
C CYS A 141 -2.98 15.49 15.37
N ARG A 142 -2.58 15.04 14.16
CA ARG A 142 -2.03 13.70 13.90
C ARG A 142 -2.98 12.54 14.29
N VAL A 143 -4.29 12.76 14.09
CA VAL A 143 -5.36 11.84 14.48
C VAL A 143 -5.87 10.99 13.32
N VAL A 144 -6.38 9.81 13.64
CA VAL A 144 -7.14 8.94 12.74
C VAL A 144 -8.46 8.59 13.41
N GLY A 145 -9.59 8.94 12.79
CA GLY A 145 -10.89 8.82 13.45
C GLY A 145 -10.95 9.61 14.76
N ASP A 146 -11.12 8.93 15.89
CA ASP A 146 -11.07 9.50 17.24
C ASP A 146 -9.77 9.20 18.02
N LYS A 147 -8.76 8.62 17.36
CA LYS A 147 -7.52 8.15 17.98
C LYS A 147 -6.28 8.92 17.52
N LEU A 148 -5.24 8.88 18.34
CA LEU A 148 -3.88 9.31 17.96
C LEU A 148 -3.21 8.24 17.07
N GLY A 149 -2.16 8.64 16.34
CA GLY A 149 -1.31 7.69 15.60
C GLY A 149 -1.69 7.53 14.13
N ALA A 150 -2.13 8.59 13.46
CA ALA A 150 -2.48 8.53 12.03
C ALA A 150 -1.34 8.02 11.14
N GLN A 151 -0.10 8.40 11.45
CA GLN A 151 1.07 7.89 10.74
C GLN A 151 1.26 6.39 11.00
N ASP A 152 1.14 5.96 12.25
CA ASP A 152 1.36 4.56 12.64
C ASP A 152 0.36 3.62 11.92
N VAL A 153 -0.92 4.02 11.84
CA VAL A 153 -1.93 3.25 11.09
C VAL A 153 -1.63 3.22 9.59
N LEU A 154 -1.19 4.35 9.02
CA LEU A 154 -0.80 4.41 7.60
C LEU A 154 0.43 3.53 7.31
N ASP A 155 1.42 3.52 8.21
CA ASP A 155 2.63 2.72 8.09
C ASP A 155 2.33 1.22 8.17
N VAL A 156 1.39 0.82 9.03
CA VAL A 156 0.88 -0.56 9.07
C VAL A 156 0.21 -0.91 7.76
N PHE A 157 -0.73 -0.09 7.27
CA PHE A 157 -1.36 -0.32 5.96
C PHE A 157 -0.33 -0.47 4.84
N ALA A 158 0.63 0.46 4.77
CA ALA A 158 1.68 0.44 3.74
C ALA A 158 2.56 -0.81 3.83
N THR A 159 2.90 -1.24 5.05
CA THR A 159 3.70 -2.45 5.28
C THR A 159 2.97 -3.69 4.80
N VAL A 160 1.72 -3.88 5.22
CA VAL A 160 0.95 -5.07 4.85
C VAL A 160 0.64 -5.08 3.35
N LEU A 161 0.32 -3.93 2.74
CA LEU A 161 0.08 -3.87 1.31
C LEU A 161 1.34 -4.22 0.49
N ARG A 162 2.52 -3.77 0.94
CA ARG A 162 3.79 -4.18 0.31
C ARG A 162 4.00 -5.69 0.41
N THR A 163 3.76 -6.30 1.57
CA THR A 163 3.87 -7.76 1.75
C THR A 163 2.88 -8.52 0.87
N GLN A 164 1.63 -8.09 0.77
CA GLN A 164 0.63 -8.67 -0.14
C GLN A 164 1.17 -8.73 -1.57
N ARG A 165 1.75 -7.61 -2.04
CA ARG A 165 2.26 -7.48 -3.41
C ARG A 165 3.51 -8.30 -3.72
N GLU A 166 4.22 -8.82 -2.72
CA GLU A 166 5.28 -9.81 -2.95
C GLU A 166 4.73 -11.10 -3.58
N THR A 167 3.46 -11.43 -3.31
CA THR A 167 2.78 -12.61 -3.86
C THR A 167 1.71 -12.26 -4.89
N GLN A 168 1.21 -11.02 -4.87
CA GLN A 168 0.19 -10.50 -5.78
C GLN A 168 0.66 -9.19 -6.44
N PRO A 169 1.62 -9.24 -7.38
CA PRO A 169 2.14 -8.02 -8.01
C PRO A 169 1.06 -7.26 -8.76
N VAL A 170 1.08 -5.94 -8.65
CA VAL A 170 0.19 -5.05 -9.39
C VAL A 170 0.96 -4.37 -10.51
N VAL A 171 0.39 -4.40 -11.71
CA VAL A 171 0.92 -3.73 -12.90
C VAL A 171 -0.19 -2.87 -13.49
N VAL A 172 0.10 -1.58 -13.67
CA VAL A 172 -0.79 -0.67 -14.39
C VAL A 172 -0.37 -0.54 -15.85
N ASP A 173 -1.32 -0.33 -16.76
CA ASP A 173 -1.05 -0.33 -18.22
C ASP A 173 -0.10 0.80 -18.66
N ASP A 174 -0.27 2.01 -18.11
CA ASP A 174 0.63 3.15 -18.34
C ASP A 174 0.95 3.84 -17.00
N PRO A 175 2.06 3.47 -16.33
CA PRO A 175 2.49 4.07 -15.07
C PRO A 175 2.76 5.58 -15.15
N LEU A 176 3.05 6.09 -16.36
CA LEU A 176 3.35 7.49 -16.59
C LEU A 176 2.12 8.30 -17.03
N ALA A 177 0.93 7.66 -17.09
CA ALA A 177 -0.30 8.36 -17.36
C ALA A 177 -0.52 9.50 -16.34
N GLY A 178 -0.85 10.69 -16.84
CA GLY A 178 -1.04 11.88 -16.01
C GLY A 178 0.25 12.42 -15.35
N ALA A 179 1.43 12.06 -15.86
CA ALA A 179 2.66 12.77 -15.50
C ALA A 179 2.52 14.26 -15.86
N SER A 180 2.85 15.13 -14.90
CA SER A 180 2.75 16.58 -15.08
C SER A 180 3.71 17.30 -14.14
N CYS A 181 4.16 18.49 -14.56
CA CYS A 181 4.99 19.37 -13.76
C CYS A 181 4.19 20.41 -12.97
N THR A 182 2.86 20.41 -13.06
CA THR A 182 1.99 21.42 -12.43
C THR A 182 1.96 21.35 -10.90
N SER A 183 2.60 20.35 -10.28
CA SER A 183 2.82 20.32 -8.84
C SER A 183 4.19 19.70 -8.52
N LEU A 184 5.21 20.55 -8.41
CA LEU A 184 6.56 20.14 -7.94
C LEU A 184 6.55 19.57 -6.51
N LEU A 185 5.45 19.75 -5.76
CA LEU A 185 5.26 19.26 -4.38
C LEU A 185 4.26 18.09 -4.27
N GLY A 186 3.59 17.72 -5.36
CA GLY A 186 2.45 16.78 -5.39
C GLY A 186 2.66 15.57 -6.29
N SER A 187 3.89 15.26 -6.67
CA SER A 187 4.25 14.07 -7.46
C SER A 187 4.47 12.81 -6.61
N GLY A 188 4.31 12.89 -5.29
CA GLY A 188 4.47 11.77 -4.36
C GLY A 188 3.30 10.79 -4.35
N SER A 189 3.56 9.57 -3.88
CA SER A 189 2.54 8.54 -3.60
C SER A 189 2.44 8.31 -2.10
N TRP A 190 1.27 7.90 -1.62
CA TRP A 190 1.10 7.51 -0.21
C TRP A 190 1.99 6.33 0.17
N LEU A 191 2.23 5.45 -0.80
CA LEU A 191 3.27 4.45 -0.75
C LEU A 191 4.31 4.84 -1.80
N PRO A 192 5.38 5.55 -1.41
CA PRO A 192 6.45 5.88 -2.35
C PRO A 192 7.09 4.60 -2.88
N ALA A 193 7.38 4.62 -4.19
CA ALA A 193 8.22 3.61 -4.82
C ALA A 193 9.65 3.66 -4.26
N LEU A 194 10.38 2.56 -4.33
CA LEU A 194 11.82 2.59 -4.09
C LEU A 194 12.52 2.94 -5.39
N MET A 195 13.53 3.81 -5.39
CA MET A 195 14.20 4.14 -6.64
C MET A 195 14.67 2.88 -7.41
N SER A 196 15.16 1.87 -6.69
CA SER A 196 15.59 0.59 -7.25
C SER A 196 14.50 -0.24 -7.95
N ASP A 197 13.21 -0.02 -7.66
CA ASP A 197 12.08 -0.76 -8.25
C ASP A 197 11.40 -0.01 -9.42
N THR A 198 11.83 1.21 -9.69
CA THR A 198 11.27 2.04 -10.75
C THR A 198 11.62 1.51 -12.14
N ILE A 199 10.66 1.61 -13.06
CA ILE A 199 10.75 1.09 -14.42
C ILE A 199 10.80 2.21 -15.48
N ALA A 200 10.39 3.41 -15.12
CA ALA A 200 10.47 4.60 -15.94
C ALA A 200 10.42 5.84 -15.05
N GLY A 201 10.59 7.02 -15.64
CA GLY A 201 10.43 8.26 -14.90
C GLY A 201 10.19 9.45 -15.79
N PHE A 202 10.11 10.61 -15.17
CA PHE A 202 9.99 11.87 -15.85
C PHE A 202 10.65 12.98 -15.05
N ARG A 203 11.03 14.04 -15.75
CA ARG A 203 11.74 15.18 -15.18
C ARG A 203 10.99 16.47 -15.45
N CYS A 204 10.92 17.32 -14.43
CA CYS A 204 10.33 18.64 -14.47
C CYS A 204 11.38 19.69 -14.14
N THR A 205 11.60 20.64 -15.04
CA THR A 205 12.60 21.69 -14.87
C THR A 205 11.95 23.06 -14.89
N GLY A 206 12.28 23.89 -13.89
CA GLY A 206 11.82 25.27 -13.88
C GLY A 206 10.28 25.40 -13.88
N ASP A 207 9.78 26.31 -14.71
CA ASP A 207 8.34 26.56 -14.89
C ASP A 207 7.73 25.71 -16.02
N ALA A 208 8.39 24.62 -16.44
CA ALA A 208 7.85 23.75 -17.47
C ALA A 208 6.51 23.17 -17.03
N SER A 209 5.50 23.24 -17.90
CA SER A 209 4.21 22.59 -17.67
C SER A 209 4.22 21.11 -18.05
N GLU A 210 5.05 20.76 -19.05
CA GLU A 210 5.15 19.43 -19.62
C GLU A 210 6.43 18.71 -19.15
N PRO A 211 6.32 17.46 -18.68
CA PRO A 211 7.47 16.70 -18.22
C PRO A 211 8.30 16.13 -19.37
N THR A 212 9.62 16.05 -19.17
CA THR A 212 10.49 15.24 -20.04
C THR A 212 10.45 13.80 -19.58
N VAL A 213 9.84 12.93 -20.38
CA VAL A 213 9.71 11.50 -20.03
C VAL A 213 11.00 10.74 -20.36
N ILE A 214 11.41 9.85 -19.45
CA ILE A 214 12.64 9.05 -19.54
C ILE A 214 12.26 7.58 -19.36
N ARG A 215 12.68 6.72 -20.30
CA ARG A 215 12.31 5.29 -20.34
C ARG A 215 13.51 4.41 -20.69
N ASP A 216 13.27 3.10 -20.64
CA ASP A 216 14.16 2.06 -21.15
C ASP A 216 15.60 2.17 -20.62
N ALA A 217 16.59 2.12 -21.52
CA ALA A 217 18.00 2.15 -21.17
C ALA A 217 18.40 3.44 -20.45
N ASP A 218 17.86 4.59 -20.86
CA ASP A 218 18.18 5.88 -20.23
C ASP A 218 17.69 5.90 -18.77
N TRP A 219 16.48 5.40 -18.50
CA TRP A 219 15.99 5.29 -17.13
C TRP A 219 16.80 4.28 -16.31
N ALA A 220 17.13 3.13 -16.89
CA ALA A 220 17.96 2.13 -16.22
C ALA A 220 19.32 2.70 -15.81
N THR A 221 19.97 3.49 -16.68
CA THR A 221 21.21 4.19 -16.35
C THR A 221 21.05 5.15 -15.16
N LEU A 222 19.99 5.96 -15.14
CA LEU A 222 19.73 6.88 -14.02
C LEU A 222 19.47 6.15 -12.71
N ARG A 223 18.62 5.11 -12.75
CA ARG A 223 18.29 4.28 -11.59
C ARG A 223 19.53 3.60 -11.02
N ASP A 224 20.31 2.95 -11.88
CA ASP A 224 21.48 2.17 -11.46
C ASP A 224 22.59 3.11 -10.92
N ASP A 225 22.78 4.29 -11.53
CA ASP A 225 23.69 5.32 -11.00
C ASP A 225 23.22 5.86 -9.64
N HIS A 226 21.92 6.13 -9.49
CA HIS A 226 21.34 6.52 -8.21
C HIS A 226 21.59 5.47 -7.13
N THR A 227 21.24 4.21 -7.38
CA THR A 227 21.44 3.12 -6.41
C THR A 227 22.91 2.94 -6.04
N ALA A 228 23.85 3.19 -6.96
CA ALA A 228 25.28 3.07 -6.70
C ALA A 228 25.89 4.25 -5.94
N ARG A 229 25.29 5.45 -6.00
CA ARG A 229 25.90 6.70 -5.54
C ARG A 229 25.09 7.48 -4.51
N VAL A 230 23.88 7.04 -4.18
CA VAL A 230 23.08 7.72 -3.16
C VAL A 230 23.76 7.61 -1.79
N GLU A 231 23.80 8.73 -1.07
CA GLU A 231 24.44 8.85 0.24
C GLU A 231 23.44 9.37 1.27
N PRO A 232 23.51 8.91 2.53
CA PRO A 232 22.70 9.47 3.60
C PRO A 232 23.11 10.92 3.91
N GLY A 233 22.13 11.80 4.10
CA GLY A 233 22.35 13.19 4.50
C GLY A 233 21.66 14.21 3.59
N ASN A 234 22.02 15.47 3.81
CA ASN A 234 21.48 16.61 3.06
C ASN A 234 22.55 17.18 2.12
N ARG A 235 22.11 18.04 1.20
CA ARG A 235 22.99 18.93 0.45
C ARG A 235 23.82 19.80 1.39
N THR A 236 25.07 20.04 1.01
CA THR A 236 25.97 20.97 1.68
C THR A 236 25.61 22.42 1.35
N GLU A 237 26.02 23.36 2.19
CA GLU A 237 25.82 24.80 1.94
C GLU A 237 26.47 25.25 0.62
N ALA A 238 27.63 24.69 0.28
CA ALA A 238 28.31 24.96 -0.99
C ALA A 238 27.48 24.49 -2.19
N GLU A 239 26.83 23.33 -2.11
CA GLU A 239 25.95 22.81 -3.18
C GLU A 239 24.67 23.65 -3.32
N ILE A 240 24.11 24.13 -2.21
CA ILE A 240 22.91 24.98 -2.23
C ILE A 240 23.21 26.35 -2.87
N THR A 241 24.42 26.88 -2.66
CA THR A 241 24.82 28.23 -3.12
C THR A 241 25.60 28.22 -4.44
N ALA A 242 25.89 27.04 -5.00
CA ALA A 242 26.69 26.89 -6.22
C ALA A 242 26.03 27.47 -7.48
N CYS A 243 24.72 27.73 -7.45
CA CYS A 243 23.98 28.24 -8.60
C CYS A 243 22.95 29.32 -8.25
N GLU A 244 22.68 30.21 -9.21
CA GLU A 244 21.62 31.22 -9.11
C GLU A 244 20.20 30.65 -9.40
N GLN A 245 20.08 29.33 -9.63
CA GLN A 245 18.79 28.70 -9.92
C GLN A 245 17.91 28.64 -8.67
N THR A 246 16.80 29.37 -8.72
CA THR A 246 15.78 29.42 -7.67
C THR A 246 14.64 28.42 -7.89
N VAL A 247 14.47 27.90 -9.10
CA VAL A 247 13.41 26.94 -9.44
C VAL A 247 14.01 25.54 -9.52
N GLY A 248 13.46 24.64 -8.70
CA GLY A 248 13.96 23.27 -8.54
C GLY A 248 13.72 22.41 -9.78
N ASP A 249 14.65 21.50 -10.01
CA ASP A 249 14.47 20.34 -10.88
C ASP A 249 13.76 19.25 -10.06
N VAL A 250 12.88 18.45 -10.67
CA VAL A 250 12.28 17.30 -10.01
C VAL A 250 12.38 16.11 -10.94
N LEU A 251 13.14 15.10 -10.53
CA LEU A 251 13.16 13.80 -11.17
C LEU A 251 12.16 12.91 -10.44
N THR A 252 11.23 12.28 -11.15
CA THR A 252 10.26 11.36 -10.58
C THR A 252 10.42 9.99 -11.22
N GLY A 253 10.72 8.98 -10.41
CA GLY A 253 10.69 7.58 -10.79
C GLY A 253 9.34 6.95 -10.52
N VAL A 254 8.94 5.99 -11.35
CA VAL A 254 7.65 5.30 -11.25
C VAL A 254 7.84 3.79 -11.36
N ASN A 255 7.20 3.03 -10.46
CA ASN A 255 7.24 1.57 -10.47
C ASN A 255 6.08 0.96 -11.27
N ALA A 256 6.03 -0.37 -11.36
CA ALA A 256 5.01 -1.08 -12.14
C ALA A 256 3.57 -0.86 -11.61
N ALA A 257 3.40 -0.53 -10.32
CA ALA A 257 2.11 -0.22 -9.72
C ALA A 257 1.68 1.25 -9.94
N GLY A 258 2.50 2.07 -10.62
CA GLY A 258 2.24 3.49 -10.83
C GLY A 258 2.62 4.38 -9.64
N GLU A 259 3.27 3.80 -8.61
CA GLU A 259 3.75 4.54 -7.46
C GLU A 259 4.98 5.34 -7.80
N ARG A 260 5.11 6.50 -7.16
CA ARG A 260 6.09 7.52 -7.51
C ARG A 260 7.05 7.81 -6.38
N VAL A 261 8.30 8.06 -6.74
CA VAL A 261 9.35 8.60 -5.88
C VAL A 261 9.94 9.84 -6.55
N ALA A 262 9.92 10.96 -5.82
CA ALA A 262 10.42 12.23 -6.32
C ALA A 262 11.76 12.58 -5.69
N LEU A 263 12.70 13.05 -6.51
CA LEU A 263 13.95 13.66 -6.09
C LEU A 263 13.95 15.13 -6.49
N HIS A 264 14.24 15.99 -5.52
CA HIS A 264 14.34 17.42 -5.73
C HIS A 264 15.78 17.79 -6.07
N GLY A 265 15.99 18.23 -7.30
CA GLY A 265 17.27 18.66 -7.83
C GLY A 265 17.49 20.17 -7.69
N MET A 266 18.71 20.54 -7.34
CA MET A 266 19.20 21.91 -7.37
C MET A 266 20.70 21.91 -7.64
N CYS A 267 21.16 22.78 -8.54
CA CYS A 267 22.58 22.90 -8.90
C CYS A 267 23.24 21.56 -9.31
N GLY A 268 22.47 20.65 -9.94
CA GLY A 268 22.95 19.34 -10.37
C GLY A 268 23.02 18.27 -9.28
N VAL A 269 22.58 18.57 -8.05
CA VAL A 269 22.51 17.62 -6.93
C VAL A 269 21.04 17.36 -6.60
N PHE A 270 20.68 16.10 -6.39
CA PHE A 270 19.32 15.69 -6.06
C PHE A 270 19.22 15.25 -4.61
N GLU A 271 18.12 15.58 -3.95
CA GLU A 271 17.78 15.08 -2.62
C GLU A 271 16.44 14.37 -2.64
N GLY A 272 16.30 13.40 -1.75
CA GLY A 272 15.04 12.75 -1.49
C GLY A 272 14.91 12.41 -0.01
N TRP A 273 13.71 11.96 0.34
CA TRP A 273 13.37 11.60 1.71
C TRP A 273 12.66 10.25 1.72
N SER A 274 13.16 9.32 2.53
CA SER A 274 12.53 8.02 2.76
C SER A 274 12.79 7.57 4.19
N ASP A 275 11.81 6.90 4.81
CA ASP A 275 11.95 6.31 6.15
C ASP A 275 12.47 7.29 7.24
N GLY A 276 12.04 8.55 7.17
CA GLY A 276 12.46 9.58 8.13
C GLY A 276 13.90 10.06 7.96
N GLN A 277 14.56 9.71 6.86
CA GLN A 277 15.94 10.06 6.58
C GLN A 277 16.08 10.74 5.22
N ALA A 278 16.81 11.87 5.21
CA ALA A 278 17.25 12.51 3.98
C ALA A 278 18.41 11.73 3.36
N TRP A 279 18.43 11.74 2.04
CA TRP A 279 19.53 11.23 1.25
C TRP A 279 19.80 12.16 0.07
N VAL A 280 21.02 12.09 -0.43
CA VAL A 280 21.51 12.94 -1.51
C VAL A 280 22.11 12.06 -2.60
N TRP A 281 21.85 12.43 -3.85
CA TRP A 281 22.41 11.79 -5.03
C TRP A 281 23.15 12.81 -5.87
N ARG A 282 24.40 12.47 -6.20
CA ARG A 282 25.27 13.22 -7.11
C ARG A 282 25.42 12.39 -8.38
N PRO A 283 24.68 12.73 -9.45
CA PRO A 283 24.71 11.96 -10.69
C PRO A 283 26.13 11.81 -11.23
N GLY A 284 26.48 10.59 -11.64
CA GLY A 284 27.72 10.34 -12.38
C GLY A 284 27.74 11.06 -13.75
N PRO A 285 28.84 10.99 -14.51
CA PRO A 285 28.97 11.69 -15.79
C PRO A 285 27.87 11.32 -16.81
N GLU A 286 27.57 10.02 -16.94
CA GLU A 286 26.55 9.52 -17.88
C GLU A 286 25.13 9.94 -17.45
N ALA A 287 24.81 9.78 -16.16
CA ALA A 287 23.54 10.25 -15.61
C ALA A 287 23.40 11.79 -15.72
N SER A 288 24.49 12.53 -15.51
CA SER A 288 24.53 13.98 -15.69
C SER A 288 24.26 14.37 -17.15
N GLU A 289 24.82 13.65 -18.13
CA GLU A 289 24.57 13.90 -19.54
C GLU A 289 23.10 13.65 -19.91
N LEU A 290 22.51 12.54 -19.46
CA LEU A 290 21.09 12.22 -19.65
C LEU A 290 20.18 13.27 -19.02
N LEU A 291 20.56 13.82 -17.87
CA LEU A 291 19.86 14.91 -17.20
C LEU A 291 20.22 16.29 -17.78
N GLY A 292 21.03 16.40 -18.82
CA GLY A 292 21.43 17.70 -19.39
C GLY A 292 22.14 18.61 -18.39
N LEU A 293 22.91 18.03 -17.47
CA LEU A 293 23.67 18.70 -16.41
C LEU A 293 25.14 18.93 -16.81
N SER A 294 25.47 18.80 -18.09
CA SER A 294 26.83 19.00 -18.62
C SER A 294 27.29 20.45 -18.44
N GLY A 295 28.03 20.72 -17.37
CA GLY A 295 28.48 22.05 -16.98
C GLY A 295 28.54 22.28 -15.46
N TRP A 296 27.93 21.40 -14.67
CA TRP A 296 27.98 21.41 -13.21
C TRP A 296 29.20 20.63 -12.69
N PRO A 297 29.84 21.07 -11.59
CA PRO A 297 30.98 20.35 -11.04
C PRO A 297 30.56 18.93 -10.63
N HIS A 298 31.20 17.93 -11.23
CA HIS A 298 31.05 16.54 -10.81
C HIS A 298 31.77 16.35 -9.47
N GLY A 299 31.01 15.92 -8.44
CA GLY A 299 31.57 15.49 -7.16
C GLY A 299 32.34 14.18 -7.26
#